data_AF-A0A0B5AXS3-F1
#
_entry.id   AF-A0A0B5AXS3-F1
#
_cell.length_a   1.000
_cell.length_b   1.000
_cell.length_c   1.000
_cell.angle_alpha   90.00
_cell.angle_beta   90.00
_cell.angle_gamma   90.00
#
_symmetry.space_group_name_H-M   'P 1'
#
loop_
_entity.id
_entity.type
_entity.pdbx_description
1 polymer ?
#
loop_
_entity_poly.entity_id
_entity_poly.type
_entity_poly.pdbx_seq_one_letter_code
_entity_poly.pdbx_strand_id
1 'polypeptide(L)'
;MKRAVDTLEKMVMNESGERRLIHKNTFYQGIDGQLIFVMNFAENPSGETLVIYHDMENIQAVCAEPIERFSERTESGAFRFVRMKDLKGMELLEDVLG
;
A
#
# COMPACT_ATOMS: atom_id res chain seq x y z
N MET A 1 6.78 25.41 8.52
CA MET A 1 5.54 24.64 8.78
C MET A 1 5.72 23.25 8.21
N LYS A 2 5.79 22.20 9.05
CA LYS A 2 5.86 20.80 8.58
C LYS A 2 4.57 20.52 7.80
N ARG A 3 4.66 20.24 6.50
CA ARG A 3 3.53 19.70 5.73
C ARG A 3 3.14 18.40 6.43
N ALA A 4 1.94 18.34 7.01
CA ALA A 4 1.30 17.06 7.21
C ALA A 4 1.26 16.45 5.80
N VAL A 5 1.95 15.32 5.60
CA VAL A 5 1.69 14.52 4.42
C VAL A 5 0.24 14.10 4.60
N ASP A 6 -0.68 14.71 3.84
CA ASP A 6 -2.07 14.29 3.84
C ASP A 6 -2.04 12.80 3.48
N THR A 7 -2.26 11.93 4.47
CA THR A 7 -2.50 10.52 4.23
C THR A 7 -3.82 10.48 3.48
N LEU A 8 -3.75 10.29 2.17
CA LEU A 8 -4.93 10.00 1.36
C LEU A 8 -5.24 8.53 1.64
N GLU A 9 -6.45 8.29 2.06
CA GLU A 9 -6.93 6.95 2.37
C GLU A 9 -8.11 6.70 1.45
N LYS A 10 -8.21 5.48 0.92
CA LYS A 10 -9.34 5.07 0.10
C LYS A 10 -10.07 3.95 0.82
N MET A 11 -11.36 4.15 1.04
CA MET A 11 -12.23 3.17 1.67
C MET A 11 -12.81 2.24 0.60
N VAL A 12 -12.66 0.94 0.82
CA VAL A 12 -13.22 -0.14 0.01
C VAL A 12 -14.30 -0.83 0.83
N MET A 13 -15.38 -1.27 0.19
CA MET A 13 -16.36 -2.14 0.82
C MET A 13 -16.23 -3.52 0.21
N ASN A 14 -16.10 -4.56 1.03
CA ASN A 14 -16.13 -5.93 0.52
C ASN A 14 -17.58 -6.41 0.33
N GLU A 15 -17.75 -7.62 -0.21
CA GLU A 15 -19.06 -8.22 -0.50
C GLU A 15 -19.95 -8.39 0.74
N SER A 16 -19.36 -8.46 1.93
CA SER A 16 -20.09 -8.51 3.20
C SER A 16 -20.53 -7.14 3.73
N GLY A 17 -20.16 -6.05 3.03
CA GLY A 17 -20.40 -4.67 3.44
C GLY A 17 -19.42 -4.15 4.50
N GLU A 18 -18.38 -4.92 4.83
CA GLU A 18 -17.32 -4.48 5.73
C GLU A 18 -16.45 -3.43 5.04
N ARG A 19 -16.16 -2.35 5.76
CA ARG A 19 -15.30 -1.26 5.27
C ARG A 19 -13.84 -1.57 5.55
N ARG A 20 -13.02 -1.57 4.50
CA ARG A 20 -11.56 -1.66 4.57
C ARG A 20 -10.94 -0.35 4.15
N LEU A 21 -9.86 0.04 4.83
CA LEU A 21 -9.16 1.28 4.58
C LEU A 21 -7.79 0.95 4.00
N ILE A 22 -7.51 1.41 2.78
CA ILE A 22 -6.19 1.32 2.18
C ILE A 22 -5.55 2.70 2.26
N HIS A 23 -4.38 2.75 2.89
CA HIS A 23 -3.65 3.98 3.13
C HIS A 23 -2.58 4.20 2.06
N LYS A 24 -2.48 5.42 1.48
CA LYS A 24 -1.30 5.79 0.70
C LYS A 24 -0.13 6.15 1.61
N ASN A 25 1.06 6.21 1.04
CA ASN A 25 2.33 6.47 1.71
C ASN A 25 2.56 5.53 2.90
N THR A 26 2.20 4.26 2.73
CA THR A 26 2.32 3.25 3.76
C THR A 26 2.84 1.94 3.22
N PHE A 27 3.40 1.15 4.12
CA PHE A 27 3.98 -0.13 3.78
C PHE A 27 2.99 -1.25 4.03
N TYR A 28 3.04 -2.25 3.16
CA TYR A 28 2.39 -3.54 3.36
C TYR A 28 3.44 -4.62 3.23
N GLN A 29 3.31 -5.65 4.06
CA GLN A 29 4.18 -6.82 4.00
C GLN A 29 3.37 -8.04 3.56
N GLY A 30 3.85 -8.70 2.52
CA GLY A 30 3.36 -9.98 2.03
C GLY A 30 3.67 -11.11 3.01
N ILE A 31 2.88 -12.18 2.96
CA ILE A 31 3.12 -13.39 3.79
C ILE A 31 4.48 -14.05 3.54
N ASP A 32 5.03 -13.85 2.35
CA ASP A 32 6.34 -14.31 1.90
C ASP A 32 7.49 -13.39 2.35
N GLY A 33 7.17 -12.28 3.03
CA GLY A 33 8.13 -11.28 3.48
C GLY A 33 8.30 -10.11 2.51
N GLN A 34 7.68 -10.15 1.32
CA GLN A 34 7.73 -9.07 0.34
C GLN A 34 7.29 -7.76 0.99
N LEU A 35 8.07 -6.71 0.89
CA LEU A 35 7.68 -5.39 1.36
C LEU A 35 7.28 -4.54 0.16
N ILE A 36 6.12 -3.90 0.24
CA ILE A 36 5.67 -2.94 -0.78
C ILE A 36 5.35 -1.60 -0.12
N PHE A 37 5.51 -0.52 -0.88
CA PHE A 37 5.15 0.83 -0.45
C PHE A 37 4.05 1.40 -1.36
N VAL A 38 2.83 1.52 -0.82
CA VAL A 38 1.71 2.14 -1.53
C VAL A 38 1.96 3.64 -1.62
N MET A 39 2.12 4.15 -2.84
CA MET A 39 2.42 5.56 -3.08
C MET A 39 1.16 6.40 -3.26
N ASN A 40 0.24 5.92 -4.10
CA ASN A 40 -0.90 6.71 -4.54
C ASN A 40 -2.04 5.84 -5.05
N PHE A 41 -3.15 6.49 -5.34
CA PHE A 41 -4.26 5.92 -6.10
C PHE A 41 -4.40 6.65 -7.43
N ALA A 42 -4.80 5.94 -8.47
CA ALA A 42 -5.18 6.53 -9.75
C ALA A 42 -6.49 5.90 -10.23
N GLU A 43 -7.14 6.54 -11.20
CA GLU A 43 -8.30 5.95 -11.89
C GLU A 43 -7.86 5.55 -13.29
N ASN A 44 -8.21 4.35 -13.73
CA ASN A 44 -7.97 3.92 -15.10
C ASN A 44 -9.09 4.42 -16.05
N PRO A 45 -8.93 4.32 -17.38
CA PRO A 45 -9.94 4.80 -18.33
C PRO A 45 -11.33 4.16 -18.20
N SER A 46 -11.43 2.98 -17.57
CA SER A 46 -12.71 2.32 -17.26
C SER A 46 -13.38 2.84 -15.98
N GLY A 47 -12.76 3.78 -15.25
CA GLY A 47 -13.28 4.34 -14.00
C GLY A 47 -12.91 3.54 -12.75
N GLU A 48 -12.05 2.53 -12.87
CA GLU A 48 -11.63 1.68 -11.76
C GLU A 48 -10.49 2.35 -11.00
N THR A 49 -10.57 2.35 -9.67
CA THR A 49 -9.47 2.85 -8.83
C THR A 49 -8.35 1.80 -8.76
N LEU A 50 -7.14 2.23 -9.09
CA LEU A 50 -5.90 1.47 -9.00
C LEU A 50 -5.10 1.89 -7.75
N VAL A 51 -4.46 0.93 -7.11
CA VAL A 51 -3.41 1.13 -6.11
C VAL A 51 -2.07 1.14 -6.82
N ILE A 52 -1.31 2.22 -6.67
CA ILE A 52 0.04 2.35 -7.21
C ILE A 52 1.04 2.15 -6.08
N TYR A 53 1.98 1.23 -6.24
CA TYR A 53 2.98 0.90 -5.23
C TYR A 53 4.34 0.55 -5.84
N HIS A 54 5.38 0.64 -5.02
CA HIS A 54 6.68 0.06 -5.30
C HIS A 54 6.83 -1.29 -4.63
N ASP A 55 7.44 -2.23 -5.33
CA ASP A 55 8.08 -3.37 -4.70
C ASP A 55 9.42 -2.91 -4.12
N MET A 56 9.63 -3.13 -2.82
CA MET A 56 10.84 -2.67 -2.15
C MET A 56 12.07 -3.54 -2.47
N GLU A 57 11.86 -4.76 -2.98
CA GLU A 57 12.95 -5.59 -3.52
C GLU A 57 13.40 -5.11 -4.92
N ASN A 58 12.51 -4.43 -5.64
CA ASN A 58 12.79 -3.85 -6.95
C ASN A 58 12.19 -2.44 -7.05
N ILE A 59 12.82 -1.50 -6.36
CA ILE A 59 12.33 -0.12 -6.25
C ILE A 59 12.18 0.62 -7.59
N GLN A 60 12.85 0.14 -8.64
CA GLN A 60 12.74 0.73 -9.98
C GLN A 60 11.42 0.38 -10.66
N ALA A 61 10.72 -0.67 -10.20
CA ALA A 61 9.42 -1.07 -10.72
C ALA A 61 8.31 -0.30 -10.01
N VAL A 62 7.49 0.41 -10.79
CA VAL A 62 6.19 0.94 -10.35
C VAL A 62 5.13 -0.08 -10.74
N CYS A 63 4.42 -0.60 -9.75
CA CYS A 63 3.32 -1.54 -9.94
C CYS A 63 1.98 -0.82 -9.76
N ALA A 64 0.97 -1.27 -10.49
CA ALA A 64 -0.40 -0.82 -10.32
C ALA A 64 -1.36 -2.01 -10.45
N GLU A 65 -2.37 -2.06 -9.59
CA GLU A 65 -3.44 -3.06 -9.68
C GLU A 65 -4.77 -2.51 -9.16
N PRO A 66 -5.91 -3.13 -9.53
CA PRO A 66 -7.22 -2.79 -8.97
C PRO A 66 -7.24 -2.74 -7.45
N ILE A 67 -7.89 -1.71 -6.91
CA ILE A 67 -8.02 -1.57 -5.46
C ILE A 67 -8.80 -2.71 -4.82
N GLU A 68 -9.76 -3.29 -5.54
CA GLU A 68 -10.55 -4.43 -5.10
C GLU A 68 -9.65 -5.66 -4.91
N ARG A 69 -8.83 -5.99 -5.92
CA ARG A 69 -7.81 -7.05 -5.83
C ARG A 69 -6.81 -6.82 -4.71
N PHE A 70 -6.37 -5.57 -4.52
CA PHE A 70 -5.48 -5.24 -3.41
C PHE A 70 -6.18 -5.46 -2.06
N SER A 71 -7.45 -5.03 -1.93
CA SER A 71 -8.27 -5.23 -0.72
C SER A 71 -8.42 -6.72 -0.38
N GLU A 72 -8.77 -7.55 -1.36
CA GLU A 72 -8.90 -9.00 -1.18
C GLU A 72 -7.62 -9.64 -0.63
N ARG A 73 -6.45 -9.21 -1.11
CA ARG A 73 -5.17 -9.70 -0.58
C ARG A 73 -4.91 -9.21 0.84
N THR A 74 -5.35 -8.00 1.20
CA THR A 74 -5.25 -7.55 2.60
C THR A 74 -6.23 -8.26 3.51
N GLU A 75 -7.41 -8.63 3.02
CA GLU A 75 -8.46 -9.32 3.76
C GLU A 75 -8.14 -10.78 3.99
N SER A 76 -7.62 -11.46 2.98
CA SER A 76 -7.11 -12.85 3.08
C SER A 76 -5.84 -12.97 3.93
N GLY A 77 -5.25 -11.84 4.35
CA GLY A 77 -4.00 -11.80 5.10
C GLY A 77 -2.76 -12.00 4.24
N ALA A 78 -2.90 -12.09 2.90
CA ALA A 78 -1.77 -12.16 1.98
C ALA A 78 -0.88 -10.92 2.05
N PHE A 79 -1.47 -9.75 2.34
CA PHE A 79 -0.75 -8.53 2.73
C PHE A 79 -1.25 -8.01 4.07
N ARG A 80 -0.34 -7.54 4.92
CA ARG A 80 -0.68 -6.84 6.16
C ARG A 80 -0.12 -5.43 6.15
N PHE A 81 -0.91 -4.49 6.65
CA PHE A 81 -0.46 -3.12 6.88
C PHE A 81 0.68 -3.09 7.91
N VAL A 82 1.75 -2.38 7.61
CA VAL A 82 2.89 -2.19 8.51
C VAL A 82 3.06 -0.71 8.81
N ARG A 83 3.04 -0.35 10.09
CA ARG A 83 3.32 1.04 10.48
C ARG A 83 4.80 1.31 10.30
N MET A 84 5.13 2.49 9.80
CA MET A 84 6.51 2.91 9.58
C MET A 84 7.41 2.80 10.84
N LYS A 85 6.84 2.95 12.05
CA LYS A 85 7.58 2.75 13.30
C LYS A 85 8.01 1.29 13.52
N ASP A 86 7.26 0.33 13.00
CA ASP A 86 7.52 -1.11 13.12
C ASP A 86 8.58 -1.55 12.10
N LEU A 87 8.85 -0.72 11.08
CA LEU A 87 9.91 -0.93 10.11
C LEU A 87 11.27 -0.36 10.52
N LYS A 88 11.34 0.52 11.53
CA LYS A 88 12.58 1.15 12.00
C LYS A 88 13.60 0.18 12.63
N GLY A 89 13.26 -1.11 12.71
CA GLY A 89 14.19 -2.19 13.06
C GLY A 89 14.68 -2.99 11.85
N MET A 90 14.32 -2.60 10.62
CA MET A 90 14.75 -3.25 9.38
C MET A 90 15.76 -2.32 8.68
N GLU A 91 17.00 -2.78 8.49
CA GLU A 91 18.10 -2.02 7.87
C GLU A 91 17.73 -1.43 6.48
N LEU A 92 16.70 -1.96 5.83
CA LEU A 92 16.23 -1.56 4.49
C LEU A 92 15.69 -0.12 4.37
N LEU A 93 15.22 0.53 5.45
CA LEU A 93 14.54 1.84 5.31
C LEU A 93 15.47 3.02 5.07
N GLU A 94 16.69 2.99 5.58
CA GLU A 94 17.62 4.12 5.47
C GLU A 94 18.14 4.29 4.04
N ASP A 95 18.30 3.20 3.29
CA ASP A 95 18.75 3.23 1.89
C ASP A 95 17.65 3.63 0.89
N VAL A 96 16.37 3.40 1.23
CA VAL A 96 15.25 3.66 0.32
C VAL A 96 14.67 5.07 0.48
N LEU A 97 14.77 5.66 1.67
CA LEU A 97 14.23 7.00 1.96
C LEU A 97 15.31 8.11 1.98
N GLY A 98 16.55 7.78 1.64
CA GLY A 98 17.69 8.71 1.51
C GLY A 98 17.50 9.75 0.40
#